data_AF-A0A3R7KNA7-F1
#
_entry.id   AF-A0A3R7KNA7-F1
#
_cell.length_a   1.000
_cell.length_b   1.000
_cell.length_c   1.000
_cell.angle_alpha   90.00
_cell.angle_beta   90.00
_cell.angle_gamma   90.00
#
_symmetry.space_group_name_H-M   'P 1'
#
loop_
_entity.id
_entity.type
_entity.pdbx_description
1 polymer ?
#
loop_
_entity_poly.entity_id
_entity_poly.type
_entity_poly.pdbx_seq_one_letter_code
_entity_poly.pdbx_strand_id
1 'polypeptide(L)'
;MRRRRNFQCTRLAPTLPMTPTSTSTVHPCLSENCEVTQINAAMGRGVVAKKNLLQGSVVIRAAAPWIRYPTDDGLCAFCTKPLLERFFTCTNPNCHEEYCSRDSRTMVLSLYQSRSCNIGGASGP
;
A
#
# COMPACT_ATOMS: atom_id res chain seq x y z
N MET A 1 -30.16 4.68 13.70
CA MET A 1 -29.31 4.31 14.85
C MET A 1 -28.34 3.21 14.42
N ARG A 2 -27.04 3.48 14.28
CA ARG A 2 -26.01 2.47 13.97
C ARG A 2 -25.02 2.37 15.13
N ARG A 3 -24.91 1.18 15.71
CA ARG A 3 -24.09 0.86 16.89
C ARG A 3 -22.59 1.00 16.56
N ARG A 4 -21.87 1.83 17.31
CA ARG A 4 -20.39 1.88 17.31
C ARG A 4 -19.87 0.65 18.06
N ARG A 5 -19.04 -0.18 17.42
CA ARG A 5 -18.22 -1.17 18.13
C ARG A 5 -16.86 -0.54 18.44
N ASN A 6 -16.57 -0.37 19.72
CA ASN A 6 -15.25 -0.02 20.21
C ASN A 6 -14.31 -1.19 19.95
N PHE A 7 -13.22 -0.95 19.22
CA PHE A 7 -12.08 -1.86 19.18
C PHE A 7 -11.04 -1.36 20.18
N GLN A 8 -10.92 -2.05 21.31
CA GLN A 8 -9.78 -1.91 22.22
C GLN A 8 -8.61 -2.71 21.63
N CYS A 9 -7.50 -2.04 21.35
CA CYS A 9 -6.26 -2.67 20.92
C CYS A 9 -5.39 -2.94 22.16
N THR A 10 -5.46 -4.16 22.69
CA THR A 10 -4.55 -4.64 23.73
C THR A 10 -3.16 -4.90 23.14
N ARG A 11 -2.16 -4.20 23.66
CA ARG A 11 -0.73 -4.40 23.32
C ARG A 11 -0.29 -5.79 23.77
N LEU A 12 0.24 -6.59 22.83
CA LEU A 12 1.11 -7.72 23.15
C LEU A 12 2.57 -7.29 22.90
N ALA A 13 3.43 -7.52 23.89
CA ALA A 13 4.85 -7.21 23.84
C ALA A 13 5.61 -8.14 22.88
N PRO A 14 6.72 -7.70 22.26
CA PRO A 14 7.41 -8.48 21.24
C PRO A 14 8.46 -9.40 21.88
N THR A 15 8.39 -10.69 21.60
CA THR A 15 9.54 -11.60 21.73
C THR A 15 9.55 -12.50 20.51
N LEU A 16 10.41 -12.18 19.54
CA LEU A 16 11.16 -13.08 18.65
C LEU A 16 11.98 -12.22 17.68
N PRO A 17 13.24 -12.59 17.35
CA PRO A 17 14.05 -11.83 16.40
C PRO A 17 13.55 -12.11 14.98
N MET A 18 12.73 -11.20 14.43
CA MET A 18 12.45 -11.21 13.00
C MET A 18 13.70 -10.75 12.26
N THR A 19 14.42 -11.70 11.65
CA THR A 19 15.32 -11.38 10.54
C THR A 19 14.48 -10.77 9.42
N PRO A 20 14.73 -9.52 8.99
CA PRO A 20 13.94 -8.89 7.95
C PRO A 20 14.32 -9.51 6.60
N THR A 21 13.56 -10.51 6.17
CA THR A 21 13.53 -10.98 4.79
C THR A 21 13.08 -9.80 3.92
N SER A 22 14.02 -9.21 3.18
CA SER A 22 13.81 -8.17 2.15
C SER A 22 12.72 -7.15 2.47
N THR A 23 13.01 -6.19 3.37
CA THR A 23 12.17 -5.00 3.53
C THR A 23 12.12 -4.24 2.21
N SER A 24 11.02 -4.35 1.47
CA SER A 24 10.73 -3.43 0.37
C SER A 24 10.50 -2.05 0.96
N THR A 25 11.54 -1.21 0.96
CA THR A 25 11.46 0.15 1.46
C THR A 25 10.82 1.05 0.40
N VAL A 26 9.64 1.57 0.71
CA VAL A 26 9.05 2.66 -0.07
C VAL A 26 9.83 3.93 0.23
N HIS A 27 10.53 4.44 -0.79
CA HIS A 27 11.26 5.70 -0.67
C HIS A 27 10.35 6.85 -1.12
N PRO A 28 10.00 7.80 -0.24
CA PRO A 28 9.23 8.96 -0.64
C PRO A 28 10.01 9.81 -1.65
N CYS A 29 9.31 10.39 -2.62
CA CYS A 29 9.89 11.38 -3.53
C CYS A 29 10.08 12.71 -2.78
N LEU A 30 11.20 12.81 -2.05
CA LEU A 30 11.54 13.98 -1.25
C LEU A 30 12.19 15.08 -2.10
N SER A 31 11.98 16.32 -1.66
CA SER A 31 12.82 17.44 -2.08
C SER A 31 14.28 17.17 -1.72
N GLU A 32 15.21 17.63 -2.56
CA GLU A 32 16.65 17.62 -2.29
C GLU A 32 17.04 18.32 -0.98
N ASN A 33 16.16 19.16 -0.44
CA ASN A 33 16.35 19.92 0.79
C ASN A 33 15.90 19.15 2.03
N CYS A 34 15.43 17.91 1.86
CA CYS A 34 14.95 17.04 2.92
C CYS A 34 15.63 15.68 2.85
N GLU A 35 15.63 14.96 3.95
CA GLU A 35 16.19 13.62 4.05
C GLU A 35 15.41 12.76 5.04
N VAL A 36 15.54 11.44 4.93
CA VAL A 36 15.05 10.50 5.93
C VAL A 36 16.19 10.16 6.87
N THR A 37 16.03 10.44 8.16
CA THR A 37 17.05 10.14 9.18
C THR A 37 16.42 9.59 10.46
N GLN A 38 17.23 9.00 11.31
CA GLN A 38 16.83 8.58 12.65
C GLN A 38 16.71 9.83 13.53
N ILE A 39 15.49 10.14 14.02
CA ILE A 39 15.25 11.31 14.86
C ILE A 39 15.72 11.03 16.29
N ASN A 40 15.17 10.00 16.94
CA ASN A 40 15.59 9.51 18.24
C ASN A 40 14.97 8.13 18.52
N ALA A 41 15.29 7.52 19.67
CA ALA A 41 14.78 6.20 20.06
C ALA A 41 13.24 6.16 20.25
N ALA A 42 12.62 7.28 20.63
CA ALA A 42 11.17 7.34 20.87
C ALA A 42 10.36 7.51 19.58
N MET A 43 10.91 8.20 18.57
CA MET A 43 10.23 8.55 17.32
C MET A 43 10.62 7.66 16.14
N GLY A 44 11.81 7.05 16.17
CA GLY A 44 12.31 6.26 15.04
C GLY A 44 12.82 7.13 13.89
N ARG A 45 12.55 6.71 12.66
CA ARG A 45 12.91 7.44 11.43
C ARG A 45 11.86 8.49 11.08
N GLY A 46 12.30 9.63 10.55
CA GLY A 46 11.40 10.65 10.01
C GLY A 46 12.06 11.50 8.93
N VAL A 47 11.25 12.37 8.32
CA VAL A 47 11.69 13.31 7.28
C VAL A 47 12.11 14.62 7.93
N VAL A 48 13.34 15.06 7.67
CA VAL A 48 13.94 16.26 8.28
C VAL A 48 14.42 17.20 7.18
N ALA A 49 14.26 18.50 7.39
CA ALA A 49 14.80 19.52 6.49
C ALA A 49 16.31 19.72 6.76
N LYS A 50 17.12 19.68 5.70
CA LYS A 50 18.57 19.92 5.77
C LYS A 50 18.93 21.40 5.84
N LYS A 51 17.98 22.27 5.48
CA LYS A 51 18.11 23.74 5.52
C LYS A 51 16.74 24.39 5.71
N ASN A 52 16.74 25.70 5.96
CA ASN A 52 15.53 26.49 6.02
C ASN A 52 14.72 26.35 4.72
N LEU A 53 13.43 26.06 4.86
CA LEU A 53 12.49 25.91 3.75
C LEU A 53 11.66 27.18 3.62
N LEU A 54 11.44 27.61 2.37
CA LEU A 54 10.52 28.72 2.10
C LEU A 54 9.08 28.26 2.29
N GLN A 55 8.21 29.16 2.74
CA GLN A 55 6.79 28.91 2.82
C GLN A 55 6.24 28.49 1.45
N GLY A 56 5.38 27.45 1.43
CA GLY A 56 4.81 26.91 0.19
C GLY A 56 5.73 25.96 -0.58
N SER A 57 6.94 25.67 -0.10
CA SER A 57 7.84 24.69 -0.72
C SER A 57 7.25 23.28 -0.67
N VAL A 58 7.33 22.56 -1.80
CA VAL A 58 6.94 21.15 -1.86
C VAL A 58 8.04 20.28 -1.27
N VAL A 59 7.76 19.66 -0.11
CA VAL A 59 8.70 18.79 0.62
C VAL A 59 8.61 17.34 0.16
N ILE A 60 7.39 16.87 -0.12
CA ILE A 60 7.10 15.50 -0.54
C ILE A 60 6.22 15.57 -1.79
N ARG A 61 6.59 14.85 -2.84
CA ARG A 61 5.74 14.65 -4.01
C ARG A 61 5.00 13.33 -3.88
N ALA A 62 3.72 13.33 -4.23
CA ALA A 62 2.95 12.10 -4.32
C ALA A 62 3.57 11.21 -5.40
N ALA A 63 3.92 9.99 -5.03
CA ALA A 63 4.27 8.93 -5.97
C ALA A 63 3.02 8.08 -6.24
N ALA A 64 3.04 7.30 -7.33
CA ALA A 64 2.05 6.26 -7.51
C ALA A 64 2.09 5.31 -6.30
N PRO A 65 0.93 4.92 -5.73
CA PRO A 65 0.91 4.03 -4.59
C PRO A 65 1.55 2.69 -4.95
N TRP A 66 2.35 2.13 -4.04
CA TRP A 66 2.99 0.84 -4.27
C TRP A 66 1.96 -0.30 -4.35
N ILE A 67 0.90 -0.20 -3.54
CA ILE A 67 -0.24 -1.10 -3.55
C ILE A 67 -1.50 -0.24 -3.56
N ARG A 68 -2.42 -0.59 -4.45
CA ARG A 68 -3.77 -0.06 -4.47
C ARG A 68 -4.70 -1.24 -4.61
N TYR A 69 -5.56 -1.45 -3.62
CA TYR A 69 -6.56 -2.51 -3.65
C TYR A 69 -7.90 -1.93 -3.21
N PRO A 70 -9.01 -2.28 -3.89
CA PRO A 70 -10.34 -1.90 -3.46
C PRO A 70 -10.71 -2.66 -2.19
N THR A 71 -11.34 -1.96 -1.25
CA THR A 71 -11.90 -2.56 -0.03
C THR A 71 -13.32 -3.09 -0.22
N ASP A 72 -13.97 -2.66 -1.30
CA ASP A 72 -15.35 -3.02 -1.63
C ASP A 72 -15.38 -3.85 -2.92
N ASP A 73 -16.32 -4.79 -2.98
CA ASP A 73 -16.57 -5.60 -4.16
C ASP A 73 -17.13 -4.75 -5.32
N GLY A 74 -17.00 -5.25 -6.55
CA GLY A 74 -17.52 -4.57 -7.74
C GLY A 74 -16.72 -3.35 -8.18
N LEU A 75 -15.49 -3.18 -7.66
CA LEU A 75 -14.57 -2.12 -8.05
C LEU A 75 -13.35 -2.70 -8.78
N CYS A 76 -12.87 -1.98 -9.80
CA CYS A 76 -11.65 -2.34 -10.50
C CYS A 76 -10.43 -2.28 -9.57
N ALA A 77 -9.67 -3.38 -9.50
CA ALA A 77 -8.50 -3.52 -8.66
C ALA A 77 -7.41 -2.46 -8.92
N PHE A 78 -7.34 -1.91 -10.14
CA PHE A 78 -6.38 -0.86 -10.50
C PHE A 78 -6.87 0.56 -10.19
N CYS A 79 -8.02 0.92 -10.72
CA CYS A 79 -8.46 2.31 -10.81
C CYS A 79 -9.63 2.65 -9.88
N THR A 80 -10.09 1.66 -9.10
CA THR A 80 -11.18 1.76 -8.11
C THR A 80 -12.49 2.31 -8.67
N LYS A 81 -12.67 2.29 -9.99
CA LYS A 81 -13.94 2.63 -10.63
C LYS A 81 -14.89 1.43 -10.57
N PRO A 82 -16.22 1.66 -10.51
CA PRO A 82 -17.20 0.60 -10.60
C PRO A 82 -16.98 -0.28 -11.84
N LEU A 83 -17.09 -1.59 -11.65
CA LEU A 83 -17.07 -2.57 -12.72
C LEU A 83 -18.41 -2.53 -13.47
N LEU A 84 -18.33 -2.72 -14.79
CA LEU A 84 -19.49 -2.92 -15.65
C LEU A 84 -19.87 -4.41 -15.64
N GLU A 85 -21.04 -4.75 -16.20
CA GLU A 85 -21.48 -6.15 -16.34
C GLU A 85 -20.43 -7.06 -17.02
N ARG A 86 -19.60 -6.48 -17.89
CA ARG A 86 -18.45 -7.16 -18.49
C ARG A 86 -17.17 -6.61 -17.89
N PHE A 87 -16.51 -7.44 -17.08
CA PHE A 87 -15.20 -7.17 -16.50
C PHE A 87 -14.20 -8.26 -16.88
N PHE A 88 -12.92 -8.01 -16.59
CA PHE A 88 -11.83 -8.93 -16.82
C PHE A 88 -11.35 -9.47 -15.48
N THR A 89 -11.08 -10.76 -15.41
CA THR A 89 -10.47 -11.39 -14.23
C THR A 89 -8.97 -11.62 -14.45
N CYS A 90 -8.27 -11.86 -13.35
CA CYS A 90 -6.91 -12.38 -13.39
C CYS A 90 -6.89 -13.76 -14.11
N THR A 91 -5.78 -14.08 -14.77
CA THR A 91 -5.58 -15.40 -15.40
C THR A 91 -5.28 -16.50 -14.38
N ASN A 92 -4.84 -16.14 -13.17
CA ASN A 92 -4.70 -17.07 -12.08
C ASN A 92 -6.09 -17.34 -11.46
N PRO A 93 -6.61 -18.58 -11.48
CA PRO A 93 -7.93 -18.88 -10.93
C PRO A 93 -8.03 -18.68 -9.41
N ASN A 94 -6.90 -18.64 -8.71
CA ASN A 94 -6.85 -18.40 -7.26
C ASN A 94 -6.76 -16.90 -6.90
N CYS A 95 -6.75 -16.01 -7.91
CA CYS A 95 -6.72 -14.57 -7.72
C CYS A 95 -8.10 -14.01 -8.03
N HIS A 96 -8.75 -13.42 -7.03
CA HIS A 96 -10.10 -12.86 -7.13
C HIS A 96 -10.12 -11.38 -7.56
N GLU A 97 -9.02 -10.87 -8.13
CA GLU A 97 -8.98 -9.49 -8.60
C GLU A 97 -9.67 -9.32 -9.96
N GLU A 98 -10.44 -8.24 -10.06
CA GLU A 98 -11.27 -7.89 -11.21
C GLU A 98 -10.90 -6.52 -11.78
N TYR A 99 -11.05 -6.35 -13.09
CA TYR A 99 -10.58 -5.18 -13.83
C TYR A 99 -11.62 -4.68 -14.83
N CYS A 100 -11.76 -3.36 -14.93
CA CYS A 100 -12.64 -2.74 -15.92
C CYS A 100 -12.10 -2.83 -17.36
N SER A 101 -10.80 -3.13 -17.54
CA SER A 101 -10.16 -3.25 -18.86
C SER A 101 -8.95 -4.19 -18.81
N ARG A 102 -8.56 -4.71 -19.98
CA ARG A 102 -7.29 -5.47 -20.13
C ARG A 102 -6.08 -4.61 -19.74
N ASP A 103 -6.10 -3.32 -20.05
CA ASP A 103 -5.00 -2.40 -19.69
C ASP A 103 -4.87 -2.27 -18.17
N SER A 104 -5.99 -2.17 -17.45
CA SER A 104 -5.99 -2.11 -15.98
C SER A 104 -5.38 -3.38 -15.38
N ARG A 105 -5.68 -4.55 -15.96
CA ARG A 105 -5.05 -5.82 -15.57
C ARG A 105 -3.55 -5.81 -15.81
N THR A 106 -3.11 -5.38 -17.00
CA THR A 106 -1.68 -5.29 -17.36
C THR A 106 -0.92 -4.33 -16.44
N MET A 107 -1.52 -3.19 -16.10
CA MET A 107 -0.92 -2.20 -15.20
C MET A 107 -0.81 -2.71 -13.75
N VAL A 108 -1.80 -3.44 -13.25
CA VAL A 108 -1.71 -4.01 -11.89
C VAL A 108 -0.68 -5.12 -11.82
N LEU A 109 -0.56 -5.93 -12.87
CA LEU A 109 0.45 -6.98 -12.98
C LEU A 109 1.88 -6.40 -12.92
N SER A 110 2.12 -5.24 -13.54
CA SER A 110 3.43 -4.57 -13.47
C SER A 110 3.74 -3.92 -12.11
N LEU A 111 2.73 -3.82 -11.24
CA LEU A 111 2.86 -3.28 -9.87
C LEU A 111 3.01 -4.44 -8.86
N TYR A 112 2.09 -4.53 -7.90
CA TYR A 112 2.18 -5.46 -6.78
C TYR A 112 1.73 -6.87 -7.15
N GLN A 113 0.83 -7.02 -8.13
CA GLN A 113 0.17 -8.30 -8.39
C GLN A 113 1.15 -9.35 -8.92
N SER A 114 2.18 -9.00 -9.70
CA SER A 114 3.23 -9.95 -10.08
C SER A 114 3.91 -10.64 -8.89
N ARG A 115 3.89 -10.00 -7.71
CA ARG A 115 4.50 -10.52 -6.48
C ARG A 115 3.50 -11.19 -5.55
N SER A 116 2.24 -10.75 -5.54
CA SER A 116 1.22 -11.26 -4.61
C SER A 116 0.29 -12.31 -5.22
N CYS A 117 0.13 -12.37 -6.55
CA CYS A 117 -0.89 -13.20 -7.20
C CYS A 117 -0.76 -14.70 -6.88
N ASN A 118 0.46 -15.18 -6.69
CA ASN A 118 0.74 -16.60 -6.37
C ASN A 118 0.84 -16.87 -4.87
N ILE A 119 0.75 -15.84 -4.03
CA ILE A 119 0.62 -16.00 -2.58
C ILE A 119 -0.84 -16.34 -2.36
N GLY A 120 -1.16 -17.64 -2.40
CA GLY A 120 -2.53 -18.14 -2.29
C GLY A 120 -3.28 -17.40 -1.19
N GLY A 121 -4.49 -16.92 -1.51
CA GLY A 121 -5.36 -16.32 -0.51
C GLY A 121 -5.45 -17.27 0.66
N ALA A 122 -5.23 -16.76 1.88
CA ALA A 122 -5.41 -17.54 3.09
C ALA A 122 -6.86 -18.03 3.12
N SER A 123 -7.08 -19.25 2.63
CA SER A 123 -8.28 -20.03 2.83
C SER A 123 -8.30 -20.40 4.31
N GLY A 124 -8.83 -19.51 5.13
CA GLY A 124 -9.25 -19.85 6.48
C GLY A 124 -10.41 -20.86 6.37
N PRO A 125 -10.44 -21.89 7.23
CA PRO A 125 -11.51 -22.88 7.27
C PRO A 125 -12.88 -22.28 7.61
#